data_AF-A0A063ZFD8-F1
#
_entry.id   AF-A0A063ZFD8-F1
#
_cell.length_a   1.000
_cell.length_b   1.000
_cell.length_c   1.000
_cell.angle_alpha   90.00
_cell.angle_beta   90.00
_cell.angle_gamma   90.00
#
_symmetry.space_group_name_H-M   'P 1'
#
loop_
_entity.id
_entity.type
_entity.pdbx_description
1 polymer ?
#
loop_
_entity_poly.entity_id
_entity_poly.type
_entity_poly.pdbx_seq_one_letter_code
_entity_poly.pdbx_strand_id
1 'polypeptide(L)'
;MRQLHFEDKLSRFQSFFAFQELDDAIEFGQAHRGGDVDIVEVECEDFEVRDMDLVGGSWFGNIISKGRDYWAGNAGSDGSTWEVVMDPPVEIIDTVDDPV
;
A
#
# COMPACT_ATOMS: atom_id res chain seq x y z
N MET A 1 -5.08 -15.36 7.67
CA MET A 1 -3.76 -15.39 7.00
C MET A 1 -2.71 -14.70 7.84
N ARG A 2 -2.73 -13.36 8.01
CA ARG A 2 -1.76 -12.63 8.85
C ARG A 2 -1.51 -13.27 10.23
N GLN A 3 -2.56 -13.31 11.06
CA GLN A 3 -2.50 -13.87 12.43
C GLN A 3 -2.13 -15.35 12.53
N LEU A 4 -2.14 -16.12 11.43
CA LEU A 4 -1.84 -17.55 11.45
C LEU A 4 -0.41 -17.87 11.01
N HIS A 5 0.18 -17.03 10.15
CA HIS A 5 1.43 -17.34 9.46
C HIS A 5 2.42 -16.18 9.36
N PHE A 6 2.00 -14.97 9.72
CA PHE A 6 2.72 -13.71 9.51
C PHE A 6 2.40 -12.74 10.65
N GLU A 7 2.57 -13.20 11.90
CA GLU A 7 2.19 -12.46 13.10
C GLU A 7 3.01 -11.18 13.30
N ASP A 8 4.26 -11.20 12.82
CA ASP A 8 5.24 -10.12 12.78
C ASP A 8 4.91 -9.03 11.74
N LYS A 9 3.99 -9.31 10.81
CA LYS A 9 3.63 -8.37 9.74
C LYS A 9 2.60 -7.34 10.18
N LEU A 10 2.80 -6.09 9.76
CA LEU A 10 1.92 -4.95 10.05
C LEU A 10 0.48 -5.15 9.58
N SER A 11 -0.49 -4.84 10.44
CA SER A 11 -1.93 -5.03 10.16
C SER A 11 -2.49 -3.93 9.25
N ARG A 12 -3.01 -4.30 8.07
CA ARG A 12 -3.73 -3.36 7.17
C ARG A 12 -4.89 -2.59 7.83
N PHE A 13 -5.45 -3.10 8.93
CA PHE A 13 -6.57 -2.45 9.62
C PHE A 13 -6.12 -1.39 10.64
N GLN A 14 -4.83 -1.32 10.94
CA GLN A 14 -4.24 -0.43 11.94
C GLN A 14 -3.10 0.43 11.37
N SER A 15 -2.67 0.14 10.14
CA SER A 15 -1.61 0.84 9.44
C SER A 15 -2.12 2.01 8.59
N PHE A 16 -1.20 2.91 8.28
CA PHE A 16 -1.36 3.91 7.22
C PHE A 16 -0.79 3.37 5.90
N PHE A 17 -1.22 3.98 4.79
CA PHE A 17 -0.81 3.58 3.44
C PHE A 17 -0.23 4.77 2.69
N ALA A 18 0.85 4.54 1.94
CA ALA A 18 1.50 5.53 1.09
C ALA A 18 2.07 4.87 -0.17
N PHE A 19 2.62 5.69 -1.07
CA PHE A 19 3.44 5.29 -2.20
C PHE A 19 4.88 5.73 -1.96
N GLN A 20 5.86 5.01 -2.54
CA GLN A 20 7.27 5.42 -2.45
C GLN A 20 7.58 6.59 -3.39
N GLU A 21 6.98 6.56 -4.59
CA GLU A 21 7.20 7.56 -5.62
C GLU A 21 6.00 8.51 -5.71
N LEU A 22 6.28 9.79 -5.94
CA LEU A 22 5.26 10.82 -6.10
C LEU A 22 4.37 10.54 -7.32
N ASP A 23 4.97 10.11 -8.44
CA ASP A 23 4.25 9.81 -9.67
C ASP A 23 3.18 8.72 -9.45
N ASP A 24 3.49 7.67 -8.69
CA ASP A 24 2.53 6.61 -8.34
C ASP A 24 1.35 7.16 -7.52
N ALA A 25 1.60 8.08 -6.59
CA ALA A 25 0.55 8.73 -5.81
C ALA A 25 -0.36 9.62 -6.67
N ILE A 26 0.24 10.36 -7.62
CA ILE A 26 -0.49 11.18 -8.59
C ILE A 26 -1.36 10.29 -9.48
N GLU A 27 -0.78 9.25 -10.07
CA GLU A 27 -1.50 8.30 -10.93
C GLU A 27 -2.66 7.63 -10.17
N PHE A 28 -2.43 7.21 -8.93
CA PHE A 28 -3.47 6.63 -8.09
C PHE A 28 -4.60 7.64 -7.82
N GLY A 29 -4.27 8.89 -7.49
CA GLY A 29 -5.21 9.98 -7.27
C GLY A 29 -6.05 10.30 -8.51
N GLN A 30 -5.41 10.35 -9.69
CA GLN A 30 -6.11 10.55 -10.96
C GLN A 30 -7.07 9.39 -11.25
N ALA A 31 -6.61 8.14 -11.12
CA ALA A 31 -7.39 6.96 -11.45
C ALA A 31 -8.60 6.73 -10.52
N HIS A 32 -8.46 7.06 -9.23
CA HIS A 32 -9.47 6.70 -8.22
C HIS A 32 -10.24 7.88 -7.62
N ARG A 33 -9.72 9.11 -7.74
CA ARG A 33 -10.30 10.32 -7.11
C ARG A 33 -10.54 11.46 -8.10
N GLY A 34 -10.18 11.29 -9.38
CA GLY A 34 -10.40 12.30 -10.41
C GLY A 34 -9.44 13.49 -10.36
N GLY A 35 -8.29 13.33 -9.68
CA GLY A 35 -7.23 14.34 -9.61
C GLY A 35 -7.41 15.42 -8.55
N ASP A 36 -8.56 15.51 -7.90
CA ASP A 36 -8.81 16.43 -6.78
C ASP A 36 -8.36 15.76 -5.46
N VAL A 37 -7.04 15.72 -5.24
CA VAL A 37 -6.41 15.11 -4.05
C VAL A 37 -5.29 15.99 -3.51
N ASP A 38 -5.21 16.06 -2.18
CA ASP A 38 -4.02 16.57 -1.48
C ASP A 38 -2.99 15.45 -1.37
N ILE A 39 -1.77 15.69 -1.85
CA ILE A 39 -0.64 14.78 -1.67
C ILE A 39 0.28 15.39 -0.63
N VAL A 40 0.63 14.59 0.38
CA VAL A 40 1.52 14.98 1.47
C VAL A 40 2.72 14.05 1.54
N GLU A 41 3.88 14.61 1.86
CA GLU A 41 5.07 13.85 2.19
C GLU A 41 5.01 13.47 3.68
N VAL A 42 5.35 12.23 3.99
CA VAL A 42 5.24 11.68 5.34
C VAL A 42 6.51 10.97 5.75
N GLU A 43 6.80 11.01 7.06
CA GLU A 43 7.88 10.25 7.69
C GLU A 43 7.29 9.23 8.67
N CYS A 44 7.90 8.05 8.76
CA CYS A 44 7.54 6.99 9.70
C CYS A 44 8.78 6.22 10.15
N GLU A 45 8.69 5.57 11.32
CA GLU A 45 9.79 4.76 11.87
C GLU A 45 9.87 3.38 11.21
N ASP A 46 8.71 2.71 11.06
CA ASP A 46 8.61 1.34 10.57
C ASP A 46 7.58 1.22 9.44
N PHE A 47 7.98 0.58 8.35
CA PHE A 47 7.10 0.29 7.22
C PHE A 47 7.43 -1.02 6.52
N GLU A 48 6.45 -1.51 5.75
CA GLU A 48 6.60 -2.64 4.86
C GLU A 48 6.07 -2.32 3.47
N VAL A 49 6.77 -2.78 2.44
CA VAL A 49 6.32 -2.64 1.05
C VAL A 49 5.61 -3.91 0.61
N ARG A 50 4.41 -3.76 0.03
CA ARG A 50 3.57 -4.90 -0.37
C ARG A 50 2.85 -4.62 -1.70
N ASP A 51 2.55 -5.67 -2.43
CA ASP A 51 1.88 -5.55 -3.74
C ASP A 51 0.36 -5.48 -3.55
N MET A 52 -0.23 -4.32 -3.85
CA MET A 52 -1.65 -4.07 -3.72
C MET A 52 -2.49 -4.89 -4.72
N ASP A 53 -1.93 -5.36 -5.84
CA ASP A 53 -2.64 -6.18 -6.84
C ASP A 53 -2.97 -7.60 -6.33
N LEU A 54 -2.29 -8.02 -5.27
CA LEU A 54 -2.56 -9.25 -4.53
C LEU A 54 -3.72 -9.08 -3.54
N VAL A 55 -4.14 -7.83 -3.26
CA VAL A 55 -5.29 -7.51 -2.41
C VAL A 55 -6.57 -7.55 -3.25
N GLY A 56 -7.07 -8.75 -3.49
CA GLY A 56 -8.35 -8.92 -4.16
C GLY A 56 -8.43 -10.20 -4.98
N GLY A 57 -9.66 -10.64 -5.20
CA GLY A 57 -9.95 -11.82 -6.01
C GLY A 57 -11.44 -12.02 -6.16
N SER A 58 -11.88 -12.31 -7.38
CA SER A 58 -13.26 -12.68 -7.67
C SER A 58 -13.60 -14.13 -7.27
N TRP A 59 -12.63 -14.90 -6.80
CA TRP A 59 -12.77 -16.34 -6.57
C TRP A 59 -12.06 -16.83 -5.30
N PHE A 60 -12.78 -17.49 -4.40
CA PHE A 60 -12.24 -17.94 -3.11
C PHE A 60 -10.94 -18.75 -3.19
N GLY A 61 -10.76 -19.55 -4.25
CA GLY A 61 -9.55 -20.36 -4.43
C GLY A 61 -8.26 -19.55 -4.61
N ASN A 62 -8.32 -18.38 -5.26
CA ASN A 62 -7.13 -17.56 -5.50
C ASN A 62 -6.80 -16.63 -4.31
N ILE A 63 -7.77 -16.35 -3.44
CA ILE A 63 -7.63 -15.44 -2.29
C ILE A 63 -6.59 -15.97 -1.30
N ILE A 64 -6.51 -17.30 -1.09
CA ILE A 64 -5.55 -17.86 -0.14
C ILE A 64 -4.12 -17.76 -0.68
N SER A 65 -3.88 -18.08 -1.96
CA SER A 65 -2.55 -17.96 -2.57
C SER A 65 -2.11 -16.50 -2.62
N LYS A 66 -2.95 -15.63 -3.19
CA LYS A 66 -2.68 -14.20 -3.27
C LYS A 66 -2.46 -13.58 -1.89
N GLY A 67 -3.28 -13.94 -0.91
CA GLY A 67 -3.11 -13.50 0.46
C GLY A 67 -1.78 -13.94 1.05
N ARG A 68 -1.31 -15.16 0.75
CA ARG A 68 0.01 -15.63 1.19
C ARG A 68 1.13 -14.83 0.53
N ASP A 69 1.05 -14.60 -0.78
CA ASP A 69 2.05 -13.85 -1.54
C ASP A 69 2.11 -12.39 -1.07
N TYR A 70 0.96 -11.78 -0.82
CA TYR A 70 0.82 -10.43 -0.27
C TYR A 70 1.56 -10.29 1.07
N TRP A 71 1.28 -11.18 2.02
CA TRP A 71 1.93 -11.13 3.35
C TRP A 71 3.40 -11.53 3.32
N ALA A 72 3.83 -12.29 2.30
CA ALA A 72 5.23 -12.64 2.07
C ALA A 72 6.04 -11.51 1.40
N GLY A 73 5.38 -10.48 0.84
CA GLY A 73 6.04 -9.41 0.08
C GLY A 73 6.44 -9.83 -1.33
N ASN A 74 5.78 -10.84 -1.90
CA ASN A 74 6.03 -11.26 -3.29
C ASN A 74 5.29 -10.33 -4.26
N ALA A 75 5.87 -10.13 -5.44
CA ALA A 75 5.18 -9.49 -6.55
C ALA A 75 4.18 -10.48 -7.19
N GLY A 76 2.99 -9.99 -7.53
CA GLY A 76 1.99 -10.70 -8.31
C GLY A 76 2.24 -10.62 -9.82
N SER A 77 2.99 -9.62 -10.28
CA SER A 77 3.38 -9.46 -11.69
C SER A 77 4.60 -8.53 -11.86
N ASP A 78 5.13 -8.43 -13.08
CA ASP A 78 6.26 -7.52 -13.38
C ASP A 78 5.87 -6.03 -13.35
N GLY A 79 4.57 -5.70 -13.33
CA GLY A 79 4.03 -4.34 -13.28
C GLY A 79 3.19 -4.08 -12.03
N SER A 80 3.55 -4.73 -10.92
CA SER A 80 2.81 -4.66 -9.66
C SER A 80 2.71 -3.25 -9.10
N THR A 81 1.52 -2.90 -8.60
CA THR A 81 1.29 -1.65 -7.88
C THR A 81 1.71 -1.81 -6.41
N TRP A 82 2.84 -1.21 -6.04
CA TRP A 82 3.37 -1.31 -4.68
C TRP A 82 2.74 -0.28 -3.75
N GLU A 83 2.40 -0.71 -2.54
CA GLU A 83 1.98 0.15 -1.45
C GLU A 83 2.97 0.06 -0.29
N VAL A 84 3.17 1.18 0.40
CA VAL A 84 3.88 1.27 1.67
C VAL A 84 2.86 1.15 2.79
N VAL A 85 3.02 0.15 3.65
CA VAL A 85 2.19 -0.07 4.84
C VAL A 85 2.98 0.35 6.07
N MET A 86 2.57 1.43 6.73
CA MET A 86 3.32 2.06 7.82
C MET A 86 2.69 1.78 9.18
N ASP A 87 3.52 1.58 10.20
CA ASP A 87 3.07 1.49 11.60
C ASP A 87 2.93 2.92 12.18
N PRO A 88 1.84 3.24 12.90
CA PRO A 88 1.74 4.52 13.59
C PRO A 88 2.77 4.67 14.72
N PRO A 89 3.24 5.89 15.01
CA PRO A 89 2.80 7.17 14.44
C PRO A 89 3.41 7.47 13.06
N VAL A 90 2.67 8.23 12.24
CA VAL A 90 3.13 8.77 10.96
C VAL A 90 3.03 10.30 11.03
N GLU A 91 4.09 10.98 10.66
CA GLU A 91 4.18 12.44 10.69
C GLU A 91 4.13 13.01 9.27
N ILE A 92 3.36 14.10 9.08
CA ILE A 92 3.35 14.84 7.82
C ILE A 92 4.49 15.85 7.88
N ILE A 93 5.41 15.77 6.92
CA ILE A 93 6.59 16.63 6.86
C ILE A 93 6.46 17.74 5.82
N ASP A 94 5.72 17.50 4.74
CA ASP A 94 5.46 18.52 3.71
C ASP A 94 4.12 18.28 2.98
N THR A 95 3.65 19.31 2.30
CA THR A 95 2.52 19.22 1.37
C THR A 95 3.02 19.49 -0.04
N VAL A 96 2.64 18.64 -0.99
CA VAL A 96 2.99 18.85 -2.41
C VAL A 96 2.07 19.93 -2.98
N ASP A 97 2.60 21.12 -3.19
CA ASP A 97 1.89 22.22 -3.86
C ASP A 97 1.71 21.91 -5.36
N ASP A 98 0.47 21.90 -5.85
CA ASP A 98 0.06 21.64 -7.25
C ASP A 98 0.55 20.27 -7.81
N PRO A 99 -0.07 19.15 -7.41
CA PRO A 99 0.24 17.82 -7.95
C PRO A 99 -0.29 17.58 -9.38
N VAL A 100 -0.87 18.59 -10.05
CA VAL A 100 -1.59 18.49 -11.34
C VAL A 100 -1.25 19.61 -12.31
#